data_AF-A0AAW1SW99-F1
#
_entry.id   AF-A0AAW1SW99-F1
#
_cell.length_a   1.000
_cell.length_b   1.000
_cell.length_c   1.000
_cell.angle_alpha   90.00
_cell.angle_beta   90.00
_cell.angle_gamma   90.00
#
_symmetry.space_group_name_H-M   'P 1'
#
loop_
_entity.id
_entity.type
_entity.pdbx_description
1 polymer ?
#
loop_
_entity_poly.entity_id
_entity_poly.type
_entity_poly.pdbx_seq_one_letter_code
_entity_poly.pdbx_strand_id
1 'polypeptide(L)'
;MIDNPDRWHGSELSVTILGNWQYYRSKIIKYLRQIAVITPYSHFSFTFKAEDASNDIHVVFARRTEKMPEPPKATKHHPKSVDLELVKQLIQKTKYNKLQQFLCKEFDAINSEHAGRLIEEMRSGAEPETDPRDLTNKQILMLHQLLHAAKFSDPSGNHLSPAGEYNLRLGISKELHPDLVATYQGDAHVLEGHAFVVEAAVSIGGRDIKPGINIFRFANRIPLLFEGGSDVITKTALKRISWPSYKINPTSDKVGVFVSIVSTKIPYKGAGKEYIADDMQEMVQAVKQSIQQCCLQLKVKIVKQQAARDQHQRRKNLVKYIPNAARAVFTVLESMAESRAVGPKRKRMQDDDDILAPVKQMQTSEDTLIARLTEHVAKIDSDMALEYQVQQGMAEGIRQDVYLVPLSAQHEFGRELHASTCVIKLLTAL
;
A
#
# COMPACT_ATOMS: atom_id res chain seq x y z
N MET A 1 6.57 27.23 -41.99
CA MET A 1 6.02 26.17 -41.11
C MET A 1 6.50 24.85 -41.70
N ILE A 2 7.01 23.94 -40.88
CA ILE A 2 7.35 22.59 -41.34
C ILE A 2 6.03 21.91 -41.70
N ASP A 3 5.94 21.30 -42.88
CA ASP A 3 4.76 20.53 -43.28
C ASP A 3 4.55 19.40 -42.27
N ASN A 4 3.38 19.37 -41.64
CA ASN A 4 2.97 18.34 -40.67
C ASN A 4 1.70 17.63 -41.17
N PRO A 5 1.79 16.87 -42.27
CA PRO A 5 0.63 16.22 -42.89
C PRO A 5 -0.06 15.23 -41.95
N ASP A 6 0.71 14.55 -41.09
CA ASP A 6 0.20 13.52 -40.18
C ASP A 6 -0.32 14.07 -38.84
N ARG A 7 -0.27 15.41 -38.63
CA ARG A 7 -0.58 16.07 -37.34
C ARG A 7 0.19 15.46 -36.16
N TRP A 8 1.40 14.99 -36.42
CA TRP A 8 2.27 14.45 -35.39
C TRP A 8 2.56 15.53 -34.34
N HIS A 9 2.48 15.15 -33.06
CA HIS A 9 2.79 16.02 -31.94
C HIS A 9 3.80 15.35 -31.01
N GLY A 10 4.87 16.05 -30.68
CA GLY A 10 5.92 15.53 -29.82
C GLY A 10 7.18 16.38 -29.89
N SER A 11 8.21 15.92 -29.20
CA SER A 11 9.54 16.52 -29.24
C SER A 11 10.56 15.39 -29.36
N GLU A 12 11.53 15.57 -30.25
CA GLU A 12 12.70 14.71 -30.35
C GLU A 12 13.92 15.48 -29.86
N LEU A 13 14.73 14.83 -29.02
CA LEU A 13 15.98 15.37 -28.52
C LEU A 13 17.09 14.36 -28.81
N SER A 14 18.15 14.83 -29.48
CA SER A 14 19.35 14.05 -29.74
C SER A 14 20.55 14.72 -29.08
N VAL A 15 21.36 13.94 -28.37
CA VAL A 15 22.55 14.41 -27.67
C VAL A 15 23.66 13.38 -27.83
N THR A 16 24.86 13.84 -28.18
CA THR A 16 26.07 13.01 -28.21
C THR A 16 26.82 13.17 -26.91
N ILE A 17 27.03 12.06 -26.20
CA ILE A 17 27.78 12.02 -24.93
C ILE A 17 28.84 10.93 -24.96
N LEU A 18 29.91 11.10 -24.19
CA LEU A 18 30.83 10.02 -23.86
C LEU A 18 30.17 9.10 -22.84
N GLY A 19 30.23 7.78 -23.04
CA GLY A 19 29.58 6.81 -22.15
C GLY A 19 30.24 5.43 -22.20
N ASN A 20 30.01 4.64 -21.15
CA ASN A 20 30.47 3.25 -21.06
C ASN A 20 29.27 2.30 -20.94
N TRP A 21 28.85 1.74 -22.07
CA TRP A 21 27.69 0.84 -22.11
C TRP A 21 27.88 -0.43 -21.28
N GLN A 22 29.05 -1.08 -21.41
CA GLN A 22 29.33 -2.37 -20.77
C GLN A 22 29.13 -2.32 -19.24
N TYR A 23 29.56 -1.23 -18.61
CA TYR A 23 29.46 -1.06 -17.17
C TYR A 23 28.06 -0.63 -16.69
N TYR A 24 27.35 0.19 -17.47
CA TYR A 24 26.08 0.81 -17.06
C TYR A 24 24.82 0.13 -17.61
N ARG A 25 24.95 -0.81 -18.55
CA ARG A 25 23.83 -1.58 -19.15
C ARG A 25 22.83 -2.06 -18.10
N SER A 26 23.30 -2.73 -17.05
CA SER A 26 22.44 -3.29 -16.00
C SER A 26 21.68 -2.21 -15.21
N LYS A 27 22.31 -1.06 -14.96
CA LYS A 27 21.72 0.07 -14.24
C LYS A 27 20.66 0.76 -15.10
N ILE A 28 20.91 0.95 -16.39
CA ILE A 28 19.95 1.52 -17.34
C ILE A 28 18.71 0.63 -17.44
N ILE A 29 18.89 -0.68 -17.65
CA ILE A 29 17.75 -1.62 -17.71
C ILE A 29 16.99 -1.62 -16.38
N LYS A 30 17.70 -1.61 -15.23
CA LYS A 30 17.07 -1.54 -13.92
C LYS A 30 16.26 -0.25 -13.74
N TYR A 31 16.78 0.90 -14.18
CA TYR A 31 16.06 2.17 -14.15
C TYR A 31 14.76 2.09 -14.93
N LEU A 32 14.85 1.64 -16.20
CA LEU A 32 13.70 1.52 -17.09
C LEU A 32 12.63 0.56 -16.54
N ARG A 33 13.04 -0.58 -15.97
CA ARG A 33 12.11 -1.50 -15.30
C ARG A 33 11.41 -0.83 -14.11
N GLN A 34 12.11 -0.04 -13.31
CA GLN A 34 11.49 0.70 -12.20
C GLN A 34 10.57 1.83 -12.68
N ILE A 35 10.90 2.51 -13.79
CA ILE A 35 9.98 3.45 -14.45
C ILE A 35 8.70 2.74 -14.88
N ALA A 36 8.79 1.55 -15.49
CA ALA A 36 7.64 0.77 -15.90
C ALA A 36 6.73 0.34 -14.72
N VAL A 37 7.32 0.13 -13.53
CA VAL A 37 6.58 -0.16 -12.29
C VAL A 37 5.76 1.06 -11.83
N ILE A 38 6.34 2.25 -11.77
CA ILE A 38 5.65 3.44 -11.24
C ILE A 38 4.73 4.12 -12.28
N THR A 39 4.92 3.82 -13.57
CA THR A 39 4.13 4.37 -14.68
C THR A 39 3.48 3.28 -15.56
N PRO A 40 2.58 2.44 -15.01
CA PRO A 40 1.93 1.36 -15.77
C PRO A 40 1.05 1.84 -16.93
N TYR A 41 0.75 3.13 -16.96
CA TYR A 41 0.00 3.82 -18.00
C TYR A 41 0.86 4.29 -19.19
N SER A 42 2.18 4.19 -19.09
CA SER A 42 3.09 4.54 -20.17
C SER A 42 3.37 3.33 -21.08
N HIS A 43 3.60 3.61 -22.36
CA HIS A 43 4.22 2.68 -23.29
C HIS A 43 5.54 3.30 -23.71
N PHE A 44 6.64 2.57 -23.55
CA PHE A 44 7.95 3.04 -24.03
C PHE A 44 8.82 1.86 -24.41
N SER A 45 9.74 2.12 -25.35
CA SER A 45 10.72 1.15 -25.81
C SER A 45 12.12 1.71 -25.68
N PHE A 46 13.06 0.87 -25.29
CA PHE A 46 14.48 1.17 -25.28
C PHE A 46 15.17 0.31 -26.33
N THR A 47 15.96 0.96 -27.19
CA THR A 47 16.78 0.30 -28.20
C THR A 47 18.22 0.72 -28.01
N PHE A 48 19.11 -0.25 -27.80
CA PHE A 48 20.55 -0.06 -27.90
C PHE A 48 21.02 -0.71 -29.20
N LYS A 49 21.65 0.08 -30.06
CA LYS A 49 22.30 -0.39 -31.29
C LYS A 49 23.80 -0.47 -31.03
N ALA A 50 24.34 -1.68 -31.05
CA ALA A 50 25.77 -1.92 -30.90
C ALA A 50 26.48 -1.78 -32.27
N GLU A 51 27.81 -1.83 -32.27
CA GLU A 51 28.59 -1.96 -33.51
C GLU A 51 28.32 -3.32 -34.20
N ASP A 52 28.15 -4.38 -33.40
CA ASP A 52 27.72 -5.69 -33.86
C ASP A 52 26.25 -5.91 -33.49
N ALA A 53 25.40 -6.08 -34.52
CA ALA A 53 23.96 -6.28 -34.39
C ALA A 53 23.57 -7.48 -33.49
N SER A 54 24.47 -8.45 -33.30
CA SER A 54 24.24 -9.56 -32.36
C SER A 54 24.08 -9.10 -30.89
N ASN A 55 24.62 -7.91 -30.56
CA ASN A 55 24.59 -7.31 -29.23
C ASN A 55 23.50 -6.24 -29.07
N ASP A 56 22.65 -6.07 -30.09
CA ASP A 56 21.51 -5.18 -30.03
C ASP A 56 20.54 -5.59 -28.93
N ILE A 57 19.89 -4.60 -28.33
CA ILE A 57 18.92 -4.83 -27.27
C ILE A 57 17.70 -4.02 -27.59
N HIS A 58 16.57 -4.71 -27.61
CA HIS A 58 15.27 -4.10 -27.71
C HIS A 58 14.45 -4.52 -26.50
N VAL A 59 14.02 -3.55 -25.72
CA VAL A 59 13.12 -3.76 -24.58
C VAL A 59 11.88 -2.92 -24.79
N VAL A 60 10.71 -3.54 -24.71
CA VAL A 60 9.42 -2.86 -24.83
C VAL A 60 8.67 -2.99 -23.52
N PHE A 61 8.25 -1.86 -22.97
CA PHE A 61 7.42 -1.76 -21.79
C PHE A 61 6.01 -1.37 -22.21
N ALA A 62 5.14 -2.37 -22.35
CA ALA A 62 3.77 -2.15 -22.81
C ALA A 62 2.88 -1.49 -21.74
N ARG A 63 1.98 -0.60 -22.16
CA ARG A 63 0.94 -0.02 -21.28
C ARG A 63 0.02 -1.12 -20.72
N ARG A 64 -0.43 -0.96 -19.47
CA ARG A 64 -1.41 -1.86 -18.81
C ARG A 64 -2.71 -1.19 -18.38
N THR A 65 -2.74 0.13 -18.30
CA THR A 65 -3.94 0.89 -17.96
C THR A 65 -3.93 2.22 -18.68
N GLU A 66 -5.11 2.77 -18.93
CA GLU A 66 -5.29 4.13 -19.44
C GLU A 66 -5.62 5.12 -18.32
N LYS A 67 -5.83 4.61 -17.09
CA LYS A 67 -6.15 5.43 -15.93
C LYS A 67 -4.90 6.17 -15.44
N MET A 68 -4.75 7.40 -15.92
CA MET A 68 -3.71 8.31 -15.44
C MET A 68 -4.04 8.80 -14.01
N PRO A 69 -3.02 8.99 -13.16
CA PRO A 69 -3.18 9.73 -11.92
C PRO A 69 -3.49 11.20 -12.20
N GLU A 70 -4.13 11.89 -11.24
CA GLU A 70 -4.45 13.30 -11.39
C GLU A 70 -3.18 14.13 -11.56
N PRO A 71 -3.13 15.07 -12.53
CA PRO A 71 -1.94 15.88 -12.75
C PRO A 71 -1.70 16.83 -11.56
N PRO A 72 -0.42 17.12 -11.25
CA PRO A 72 -0.10 18.07 -10.18
C PRO A 72 -0.64 19.46 -10.55
N LYS A 73 -1.11 20.20 -9.55
CA LYS A 73 -1.64 21.55 -9.71
C LYS A 73 -0.64 22.56 -9.18
N ALA A 74 -0.50 23.70 -9.84
CA ALA A 74 0.27 24.79 -9.28
C ALA A 74 -0.42 25.28 -8.00
N THR A 75 0.35 25.42 -6.92
CA THR A 75 -0.13 25.95 -5.65
C THR A 75 0.73 27.15 -5.24
N LYS A 76 0.16 28.01 -4.40
CA LYS A 76 0.89 29.14 -3.80
C LYS A 76 1.88 28.63 -2.76
N HIS A 77 2.80 29.51 -2.37
CA HIS A 77 3.77 29.19 -1.35
C HIS A 77 3.12 29.15 0.03
N HIS A 78 3.52 28.17 0.83
CA HIS A 78 3.17 28.15 2.24
C HIS A 78 4.09 29.11 3.00
N PRO A 79 3.60 29.90 3.98
CA PRO A 79 4.42 30.86 4.72
C PRO A 79 5.69 30.27 5.34
N LYS A 80 5.64 29.03 5.86
CA LYS A 80 6.81 28.35 6.43
C LYS A 80 7.80 27.81 5.40
N SER A 81 7.44 27.77 4.11
CA SER A 81 8.28 27.18 3.07
C SER A 81 9.10 28.21 2.30
N VAL A 82 8.98 29.50 2.64
CA VAL A 82 9.64 30.56 1.87
C VAL A 82 10.98 30.96 2.48
N ASP A 83 11.95 31.14 1.59
CA ASP A 83 13.23 31.75 1.92
C ASP A 83 13.15 33.27 1.74
N LEU A 84 14.04 34.01 2.40
CA LEU A 84 14.13 35.46 2.28
C LEU A 84 14.23 35.94 0.82
N GLU A 85 15.02 35.25 0.00
CA GLU A 85 15.21 35.61 -1.41
C GLU A 85 13.94 35.40 -2.23
N LEU A 86 13.18 34.33 -1.93
CA LEU A 86 11.88 34.10 -2.54
C LEU A 86 10.90 35.21 -2.18
N VAL A 87 10.87 35.66 -0.92
CA VAL A 87 10.02 36.80 -0.51
C VAL A 87 10.37 38.06 -1.30
N LYS A 88 11.66 38.38 -1.48
CA LYS A 88 12.09 39.52 -2.31
C LYS A 88 11.64 39.39 -3.76
N GLN A 89 11.79 38.20 -4.35
CA GLN A 89 11.35 37.94 -5.72
C GLN A 89 9.83 38.06 -5.88
N LEU A 90 9.06 37.59 -4.89
CA LEU A 90 7.60 37.72 -4.87
C LEU A 90 7.20 39.20 -4.78
N ILE A 91 7.85 39.98 -3.92
CA ILE A 91 7.63 41.43 -3.81
C ILE A 91 7.91 42.14 -5.14
N GLN A 92 8.99 41.79 -5.84
CA GLN A 92 9.32 42.41 -7.13
C GLN A 92 8.33 42.04 -8.25
N LYS A 93 7.83 40.80 -8.25
CA LYS A 93 6.95 40.28 -9.31
C LYS A 93 5.47 40.50 -9.05
N THR A 94 5.09 40.85 -7.82
CA THR A 94 3.67 40.94 -7.47
C THR A 94 2.97 42.09 -8.19
N LYS A 95 1.72 41.82 -8.59
CA LYS A 95 0.82 42.82 -9.16
C LYS A 95 0.04 43.62 -8.12
N TYR A 96 0.09 43.21 -6.84
CA TYR A 96 -0.66 43.85 -5.77
C TYR A 96 0.13 45.03 -5.19
N ASN A 97 -0.54 46.16 -5.00
CA ASN A 97 0.04 47.41 -4.48
C ASN A 97 -0.28 47.66 -3.00
N LYS A 98 -0.87 46.67 -2.31
CA LYS A 98 -1.18 46.73 -0.88
C LYS A 98 -0.58 45.53 -0.18
N LEU A 99 0.15 45.75 0.91
CA LEU A 99 0.82 44.70 1.67
C LEU A 99 -0.14 43.62 2.17
N GLN A 100 -1.31 44.00 2.68
CA GLN A 100 -2.30 43.03 3.13
C GLN A 100 -2.80 42.14 1.99
N GLN A 101 -3.01 42.72 0.80
CA GLN A 101 -3.43 41.96 -0.38
C GLN A 101 -2.33 41.03 -0.88
N PHE A 102 -1.07 41.50 -0.90
CA PHE A 102 0.09 40.68 -1.22
C PHE A 102 0.15 39.42 -0.35
N LEU A 103 0.07 39.58 0.99
CA LEU A 103 0.11 38.45 1.92
C LEU A 103 -1.05 37.47 1.69
N CYS A 104 -2.26 37.95 1.44
CA CYS A 104 -3.42 37.07 1.20
C CYS A 104 -3.39 36.39 -0.18
N LYS A 105 -2.76 37.01 -1.18
CA LYS A 105 -2.87 36.56 -2.57
C LYS A 105 -1.65 35.79 -3.06
N GLU A 106 -0.46 36.02 -2.52
CA GLU A 106 0.76 35.28 -2.90
C GLU A 106 0.99 34.03 -2.04
N PHE A 107 0.38 33.96 -0.84
CA PHE A 107 0.51 32.82 0.07
C PHE A 107 -0.81 32.05 0.19
N ASP A 108 -0.73 30.75 0.52
CA ASP A 108 -1.90 29.86 0.59
C ASP A 108 -2.68 30.00 1.92
N ALA A 109 -1.96 30.01 3.05
CA ALA A 109 -2.55 29.89 4.39
C ALA A 109 -2.78 31.23 5.12
N ILE A 110 -2.74 32.36 4.41
CA ILE A 110 -2.90 33.69 5.01
C ILE A 110 -4.26 34.28 4.58
N ASN A 111 -5.15 34.46 5.56
CA ASN A 111 -6.40 35.19 5.37
C ASN A 111 -6.21 36.68 5.72
N SER A 112 -7.23 37.51 5.47
CA SER A 112 -7.16 38.96 5.70
C SER A 112 -6.86 39.32 7.17
N GLU A 113 -7.39 38.55 8.12
CA GLU A 113 -7.16 38.74 9.55
C GLU A 113 -5.71 38.41 9.95
N HIS A 114 -5.19 37.26 9.52
CA HIS A 114 -3.79 36.87 9.73
C HIS A 114 -2.83 37.87 9.06
N ALA A 115 -3.14 38.34 7.85
CA ALA A 115 -2.34 39.36 7.18
C ALA A 115 -2.29 40.66 8.00
N GLY A 116 -3.42 41.13 8.54
CA GLY A 116 -3.46 42.31 9.39
C GLY A 116 -2.60 42.16 10.64
N ARG A 117 -2.75 41.02 11.35
CA ARG A 117 -1.96 40.71 12.55
C ARG A 117 -0.46 40.60 12.25
N LEU A 118 -0.08 39.99 11.13
CA LEU A 118 1.33 39.90 10.72
C LEU A 118 1.95 41.27 10.49
N ILE A 119 1.22 42.18 9.84
CA ILE A 119 1.70 43.55 9.56
C ILE A 119 1.84 44.33 10.87
N GLU A 120 0.89 44.19 11.79
CA GLU A 120 0.95 44.82 13.11
C GLU A 120 2.15 44.33 13.93
N GLU A 121 2.39 43.02 13.96
CA GLU A 121 3.51 42.42 14.69
C GLU A 121 4.89 42.75 14.10
N MET A 122 4.97 43.19 12.84
CA MET A 122 6.24 43.68 12.29
C MET A 122 6.78 44.90 13.03
N ARG A 123 5.91 45.69 13.72
CA ARG A 123 6.26 46.90 14.50
C ARG A 123 7.30 47.80 13.83
N SER A 124 7.18 47.95 12.52
CA SER A 124 8.22 48.56 11.67
C SER A 124 7.70 49.74 10.84
N GLY A 125 6.52 50.24 11.17
CA GLY A 125 5.85 51.35 10.46
C GLY A 125 5.23 50.96 9.12
N ALA A 126 5.18 49.66 8.79
CA ALA A 126 4.43 49.18 7.62
C ALA A 126 2.93 49.14 7.93
N GLU A 127 2.11 49.63 7.01
CA GLU A 127 0.65 49.63 7.11
C GLU A 127 0.04 48.66 6.09
N PRO A 128 -1.23 48.23 6.26
CA PRO A 128 -1.93 47.37 5.31
C PRO A 128 -1.92 47.87 3.86
N GLU A 129 -1.89 49.19 3.71
CA GLU A 129 -1.95 49.92 2.44
C GLU A 129 -0.56 50.20 1.82
N THR A 130 0.53 49.93 2.55
CA THR A 130 1.89 50.11 2.03
C THR A 130 2.12 49.24 0.79
N ASP A 131 2.74 49.80 -0.26
CA ASP A 131 3.13 49.01 -1.43
C ASP A 131 4.24 48.02 -1.01
N PRO A 132 4.08 46.70 -1.28
CA PRO A 132 5.11 45.71 -0.98
C PRO A 132 6.50 46.09 -1.50
N ARG A 133 6.59 46.80 -2.63
CA ARG A 133 7.85 47.19 -3.29
C ARG A 133 8.61 48.29 -2.54
N ASP A 134 7.92 49.04 -1.68
CA ASP A 134 8.53 50.09 -0.87
C ASP A 134 9.10 49.55 0.45
N LEU A 135 8.94 48.26 0.73
CA LEU A 135 9.49 47.64 1.92
C LEU A 135 11.02 47.66 1.94
N THR A 136 11.58 48.17 3.03
CA THR A 136 13.02 48.14 3.28
C THR A 136 13.53 46.71 3.52
N ASN A 137 14.82 46.46 3.26
CA ASN A 137 15.43 45.15 3.55
C ASN A 137 15.24 44.69 5.01
N LYS A 138 15.23 45.62 5.97
CA LYS A 138 14.96 45.32 7.39
C LYS A 138 13.53 44.85 7.61
N GLN A 139 12.56 45.49 6.97
CA GLN A 139 11.15 45.08 7.03
C GLN A 139 10.93 43.72 6.37
N ILE A 140 11.58 43.45 5.23
CA ILE A 140 11.50 42.15 4.54
C ILE A 140 12.09 41.03 5.42
N LEU A 141 13.21 41.28 6.11
CA LEU A 141 13.80 40.35 7.07
C LEU A 141 12.84 40.06 8.24
N MET A 142 12.20 41.10 8.80
CA MET A 142 11.24 40.94 9.88
C MET A 142 10.01 40.14 9.43
N LEU A 143 9.47 40.45 8.25
CA LEU A 143 8.36 39.71 7.65
C LEU A 143 8.72 38.22 7.49
N HIS A 144 9.89 37.93 6.93
CA HIS A 144 10.38 36.56 6.79
C HIS A 144 10.47 35.83 8.14
N GLN A 145 11.02 36.46 9.18
CA GLN A 145 11.09 35.88 10.52
C GLN A 145 9.70 35.58 11.09
N LEU A 146 8.74 36.49 10.90
CA LEU A 146 7.36 36.29 11.34
C LEU A 146 6.64 35.17 10.57
N LEU A 147 6.87 35.02 9.27
CA LEU A 147 6.31 33.93 8.47
C LEU A 147 6.79 32.54 8.94
N HIS A 148 7.99 32.45 9.53
CA HIS A 148 8.49 31.21 10.12
C HIS A 148 8.03 31.01 11.57
N ALA A 149 7.95 32.09 12.35
CA ALA A 149 7.54 32.04 13.76
C ALA A 149 6.04 31.79 13.94
N ALA A 150 5.21 32.30 13.04
CA ALA A 150 3.75 32.18 13.13
C ALA A 150 3.25 30.76 12.80
N LYS A 151 2.10 30.39 13.39
CA LYS A 151 1.44 29.11 13.13
C LYS A 151 0.39 29.29 12.03
N PHE A 152 0.52 28.48 10.99
CA PHE A 152 -0.40 28.43 9.86
C PHE A 152 -1.03 27.04 9.75
N SER A 153 -2.15 26.95 9.04
CA SER A 153 -2.78 25.68 8.71
C SER A 153 -1.90 24.85 7.77
N ASP A 154 -1.89 23.55 7.98
CA ASP A 154 -1.12 22.62 7.16
C ASP A 154 -1.64 22.57 5.71
N PRO A 155 -0.76 22.54 4.70
CA PRO A 155 -1.16 22.41 3.30
C PRO A 155 -1.87 21.07 3.03
N SER A 156 -2.97 21.12 2.28
CA SER A 156 -3.87 19.97 2.05
C SER A 156 -3.31 18.83 1.18
N GLY A 157 -2.14 19.00 0.53
CA GLY A 157 -1.53 17.98 -0.34
C GLY A 157 -2.25 17.71 -1.67
N ASN A 158 -3.44 18.27 -1.90
CA ASN A 158 -4.26 18.05 -3.11
C ASN A 158 -3.63 18.52 -4.43
N HIS A 159 -2.55 19.30 -4.34
CA HIS A 159 -1.77 19.75 -5.50
C HIS A 159 -0.72 18.72 -5.93
N LEU A 160 -0.47 17.70 -5.13
CA LEU A 160 0.48 16.63 -5.41
C LEU A 160 -0.13 15.60 -6.37
N SER A 161 0.74 14.80 -6.99
CA SER A 161 0.37 13.81 -7.98
C SER A 161 1.00 12.45 -7.61
N PRO A 162 0.46 11.75 -6.61
CA PRO A 162 0.87 10.37 -6.30
C PRO A 162 0.58 9.43 -7.48
N ALA A 163 1.25 8.28 -7.55
CA ALA A 163 0.95 7.29 -8.59
C ALA A 163 -0.45 6.67 -8.40
N GLY A 164 -0.86 6.52 -7.14
CA GLY A 164 -2.06 5.86 -6.67
C GLY A 164 -1.82 4.38 -6.38
N GLU A 165 -2.51 3.85 -5.36
CA GLU A 165 -2.44 2.42 -4.98
C GLU A 165 -2.70 1.48 -6.16
N TYR A 166 -3.72 1.79 -6.97
CA TYR A 166 -4.10 0.99 -8.13
C TYR A 166 -2.95 0.87 -9.15
N ASN A 167 -2.34 2.00 -9.52
CA ASN A 167 -1.27 2.03 -10.52
C ASN A 167 -0.01 1.36 -9.97
N LEU A 168 0.36 1.67 -8.72
CA LEU A 168 1.52 1.04 -8.10
C LEU A 168 1.37 -0.48 -8.02
N ARG A 169 0.18 -0.98 -7.63
CA ARG A 169 -0.13 -2.40 -7.61
C ARG A 169 -0.02 -3.03 -8.99
N LEU A 170 -0.61 -2.40 -10.00
CA LEU A 170 -0.63 -2.90 -11.37
C LEU A 170 0.79 -2.99 -11.96
N GLY A 171 1.61 -1.96 -11.75
CA GLY A 171 2.99 -1.94 -12.24
C GLY A 171 3.87 -2.99 -11.58
N ILE A 172 3.75 -3.18 -10.25
CA ILE A 172 4.48 -4.24 -9.53
C ILE A 172 4.05 -5.63 -10.05
N SER A 173 2.73 -5.86 -10.18
CA SER A 173 2.20 -7.13 -10.67
C SER A 173 2.65 -7.43 -12.11
N LYS A 174 2.78 -6.39 -12.94
CA LYS A 174 3.22 -6.50 -14.33
C LYS A 174 4.70 -6.82 -14.46
N GLU A 175 5.57 -6.09 -13.79
CA GLU A 175 7.02 -6.14 -14.05
C GLU A 175 7.76 -7.19 -13.21
N LEU A 176 7.20 -7.59 -12.06
CA LEU A 176 7.88 -8.46 -11.09
C LEU A 176 7.15 -9.79 -10.83
N HIS A 177 5.87 -9.89 -11.22
CA HIS A 177 5.03 -11.08 -11.06
C HIS A 177 5.10 -11.71 -9.66
N PRO A 178 4.86 -10.95 -8.57
CA PRO A 178 4.85 -11.50 -7.22
C PRO A 178 3.62 -12.38 -6.98
N ASP A 179 3.71 -13.25 -5.98
CA ASP A 179 2.60 -14.12 -5.55
C ASP A 179 1.56 -13.31 -4.76
N LEU A 180 2.03 -12.41 -3.90
CA LEU A 180 1.20 -11.52 -3.09
C LEU A 180 1.69 -10.08 -3.22
N VAL A 181 0.75 -9.14 -3.25
CA VAL A 181 1.03 -7.70 -3.21
C VAL A 181 -0.01 -6.99 -2.34
N ALA A 182 0.47 -6.01 -1.58
CA ALA A 182 -0.35 -5.02 -0.90
C ALA A 182 0.21 -3.62 -1.20
N THR A 183 -0.69 -2.65 -1.29
CA THR A 183 -0.39 -1.26 -1.58
C THR A 183 -1.12 -0.39 -0.58
N TYR A 184 -0.55 0.77 -0.27
CA TYR A 184 -1.13 1.76 0.61
C TYR A 184 -0.66 3.15 0.21
N GLN A 185 -1.59 4.10 0.16
CA GLN A 185 -1.29 5.52 0.06
C GLN A 185 -1.62 6.20 1.38
N GLY A 186 -0.61 6.84 2.00
CA GLY A 186 -0.79 7.58 3.24
C GLY A 186 -1.47 8.93 3.04
N ASP A 187 -1.89 9.52 4.15
CA ASP A 187 -2.39 10.88 4.20
C ASP A 187 -1.27 11.90 3.91
N ALA A 188 -1.67 13.14 3.60
CA ALA A 188 -0.72 14.22 3.42
C ALA A 188 -0.09 14.60 4.77
N HIS A 189 1.24 14.60 4.79
CA HIS A 189 2.07 15.11 5.88
C HIS A 189 2.76 16.40 5.46
N VAL A 190 3.34 17.13 6.42
CA VAL A 190 4.00 18.41 6.16
C VAL A 190 5.43 18.37 6.66
N LEU A 191 6.36 18.85 5.83
CA LEU A 191 7.75 19.07 6.19
C LEU A 191 8.18 20.44 5.70
N GLU A 192 8.65 21.31 6.60
CA GLU A 192 9.11 22.67 6.25
C GLU A 192 8.10 23.47 5.41
N GLY A 193 6.80 23.31 5.69
CA GLY A 193 5.72 23.96 4.93
C GLY A 193 5.40 23.33 3.56
N HIS A 194 6.09 22.26 3.18
CA HIS A 194 5.78 21.48 1.98
C HIS A 194 4.93 20.26 2.35
N ALA A 195 3.77 20.11 1.70
CA ALA A 195 3.02 18.87 1.78
C ALA A 195 3.79 17.74 1.09
N PHE A 196 3.78 16.56 1.69
CA PHE A 196 4.27 15.33 1.08
C PHE A 196 3.34 14.16 1.37
N VAL A 197 3.27 13.22 0.42
CA VAL A 197 2.51 11.97 0.52
C VAL A 197 3.48 10.82 0.34
N VAL A 198 3.27 9.75 1.11
CA VAL A 198 4.05 8.51 0.99
C VAL A 198 3.15 7.41 0.47
N GLU A 199 3.57 6.78 -0.62
CA GLU A 199 2.94 5.59 -1.16
C GLU A 199 3.87 4.41 -0.92
N ALA A 200 3.34 3.31 -0.40
CA ALA A 200 4.09 2.10 -0.17
C ALA A 200 3.44 0.91 -0.84
N ALA A 201 4.27 -0.07 -1.19
CA ALA A 201 3.83 -1.40 -1.55
C ALA A 201 4.80 -2.43 -0.98
N VAL A 202 4.25 -3.57 -0.58
CA VAL A 202 5.05 -4.73 -0.20
C VAL A 202 4.56 -5.91 -1.04
N SER A 203 5.52 -6.64 -1.62
CA SER A 203 5.26 -7.85 -2.39
C SER A 203 6.04 -9.04 -1.85
N ILE A 204 5.48 -10.22 -2.00
CA ILE A 204 6.12 -11.50 -1.64
C ILE A 204 6.17 -12.38 -2.89
N GLY A 205 7.32 -13.00 -3.12
CA GLY A 205 7.56 -13.82 -4.30
C GLY A 205 8.12 -13.00 -5.47
N GLY A 206 7.94 -13.51 -6.68
CA GLY A 206 8.45 -12.88 -7.90
C GLY A 206 9.64 -13.60 -8.51
N ARG A 207 9.68 -13.59 -9.85
CA ARG A 207 10.71 -14.29 -10.63
C ARG A 207 12.08 -13.63 -10.46
N ASP A 208 12.10 -12.30 -10.50
CA ASP A 208 13.33 -11.50 -10.53
C ASP A 208 13.72 -10.89 -9.17
N ILE A 209 13.05 -11.31 -8.10
CA ILE A 209 13.34 -10.88 -6.73
C ILE A 209 14.19 -11.94 -6.04
N LYS A 210 15.32 -11.51 -5.45
CA LYS A 210 16.21 -12.38 -4.69
C LYS A 210 15.63 -12.66 -3.30
N PRO A 211 15.90 -13.82 -2.67
CA PRO A 211 15.59 -14.02 -1.25
C PRO A 211 16.21 -12.89 -0.42
N GLY A 212 15.44 -12.32 0.50
CA GLY A 212 15.82 -11.08 1.17
C GLY A 212 14.81 -9.95 1.01
N ILE A 213 15.13 -8.82 1.65
CA ILE A 213 14.42 -7.56 1.49
C ILE A 213 15.04 -6.77 0.34
N ASN A 214 14.29 -6.62 -0.75
CA ASN A 214 14.69 -5.88 -1.95
C ASN A 214 13.95 -4.55 -1.97
N ILE A 215 14.68 -3.44 -1.95
CA ILE A 215 14.11 -2.11 -1.76
C ILE A 215 14.12 -1.34 -3.08
N PHE A 216 12.97 -0.77 -3.41
CA PHE A 216 12.70 0.05 -4.58
C PHE A 216 12.24 1.42 -4.08
N ARG A 217 13.02 2.46 -4.41
CA ARG A 217 12.83 3.81 -3.88
C ARG A 217 12.41 4.73 -5.01
N PHE A 218 11.40 5.53 -4.76
CA PHE A 218 10.91 6.53 -5.71
C PHE A 218 10.74 7.88 -5.02
N ALA A 219 11.01 8.93 -5.77
CA ALA A 219 10.85 10.31 -5.34
C ALA A 219 10.22 11.09 -6.50
N ASN A 220 9.02 11.64 -6.31
CA ASN A 220 8.23 12.27 -7.39
C ASN A 220 8.15 11.40 -8.67
N ARG A 221 7.86 10.10 -8.49
CA ARG A 221 7.81 9.07 -9.56
C ARG A 221 9.15 8.78 -10.27
N ILE A 222 10.26 9.28 -9.76
CA ILE A 222 11.60 9.02 -10.28
C ILE A 222 12.24 7.91 -9.45
N PRO A 223 12.72 6.81 -10.06
CA PRO A 223 13.44 5.77 -9.35
C PRO A 223 14.81 6.23 -8.87
N LEU A 224 15.14 5.93 -7.61
CA LEU A 224 16.43 6.25 -7.00
C LEU A 224 17.31 4.98 -6.96
N LEU A 225 18.33 4.93 -7.80
CA LEU A 225 19.14 3.71 -7.99
C LEU A 225 20.40 3.67 -7.13
N PHE A 226 21.04 4.81 -6.92
CA PHE A 226 22.35 4.87 -6.25
C PHE A 226 22.23 5.24 -4.78
N GLU A 227 23.32 5.04 -4.03
CA GLU A 227 23.48 5.49 -2.64
C GLU A 227 22.38 5.01 -1.66
N GLY A 228 21.72 3.89 -1.98
CA GLY A 228 20.55 3.42 -1.22
C GLY A 228 20.82 3.05 0.24
N GLY A 229 22.06 2.82 0.66
CA GLY A 229 22.38 2.42 2.04
C GLY A 229 22.09 3.51 3.09
N SER A 230 22.19 4.78 2.70
CA SER A 230 21.95 5.91 3.61
C SER A 230 20.52 6.43 3.57
N ASP A 231 19.69 5.90 2.67
CA ASP A 231 18.34 6.38 2.40
C ASP A 231 17.34 6.06 3.51
N VAL A 232 16.43 7.00 3.78
CA VAL A 232 15.36 6.89 4.77
C VAL A 232 14.48 5.66 4.55
N ILE A 233 14.15 5.32 3.31
CA ILE A 233 13.31 4.17 2.95
C ILE A 233 14.06 2.88 3.29
N THR A 234 15.32 2.79 2.86
CA THR A 234 16.16 1.61 3.09
C THR A 234 16.39 1.37 4.58
N LYS A 235 16.79 2.42 5.31
CA LYS A 235 17.03 2.30 6.76
C LYS A 235 15.75 1.94 7.51
N THR A 236 14.61 2.52 7.11
CA THR A 236 13.32 2.21 7.74
C THR A 236 12.92 0.76 7.50
N ALA A 237 12.97 0.29 6.26
CA ALA A 237 12.62 -1.08 5.91
C ALA A 237 13.53 -2.12 6.59
N LEU A 238 14.83 -1.85 6.72
CA LEU A 238 15.79 -2.79 7.31
C LEU A 238 15.84 -2.73 8.84
N LYS A 239 15.76 -1.55 9.46
CA LYS A 239 16.02 -1.37 10.90
C LYS A 239 14.76 -1.15 11.74
N ARG A 240 13.66 -0.67 11.16
CA ARG A 240 12.49 -0.17 11.92
C ARG A 240 11.21 -1.00 11.73
N ILE A 241 11.24 -2.00 10.85
CA ILE A 241 10.11 -2.90 10.58
C ILE A 241 10.42 -4.30 11.13
N SER A 242 9.56 -4.79 12.00
CA SER A 242 9.62 -6.18 12.51
C SER A 242 8.88 -7.13 11.56
N TRP A 243 9.55 -7.56 10.47
CA TRP A 243 8.98 -8.46 9.47
C TRP A 243 8.39 -9.77 10.03
N PRO A 244 9.03 -10.46 11.00
CA PRO A 244 8.48 -11.71 11.55
C PRO A 244 7.12 -11.54 12.24
N SER A 245 6.84 -10.35 12.81
CA SER A 245 5.54 -10.03 13.42
C SER A 245 4.37 -10.07 12.42
N TYR A 246 4.69 -9.97 11.13
CA TYR A 246 3.75 -10.03 10.00
C TYR A 246 3.77 -11.36 9.26
N LYS A 247 4.39 -12.41 9.83
CA LYS A 247 4.57 -13.73 9.19
C LYS A 247 5.43 -13.69 7.92
N ILE A 248 6.33 -12.71 7.83
CA ILE A 248 7.28 -12.58 6.73
C ILE A 248 8.68 -12.89 7.26
N ASN A 249 9.35 -13.86 6.66
CA ASN A 249 10.72 -14.23 7.00
C ASN A 249 11.70 -13.55 6.03
N PRO A 250 12.45 -12.53 6.48
CA PRO A 250 13.30 -11.74 5.60
C PRO A 250 14.52 -12.52 5.06
N THR A 251 14.82 -13.72 5.57
CA THR A 251 15.95 -14.53 5.08
C THR A 251 15.53 -15.48 3.96
N SER A 252 14.36 -16.11 4.09
CA SER A 252 13.85 -17.09 3.10
C SER A 252 12.99 -16.44 2.03
N ASP A 253 12.22 -15.42 2.41
CA ASP A 253 11.17 -14.89 1.54
C ASP A 253 11.76 -13.88 0.58
N LYS A 254 11.22 -13.88 -0.65
CA LYS A 254 11.52 -12.86 -1.67
C LYS A 254 10.64 -11.66 -1.42
N VAL A 255 11.12 -10.69 -0.64
CA VAL A 255 10.34 -9.51 -0.26
C VAL A 255 10.73 -8.34 -1.15
N GLY A 256 9.75 -7.72 -1.80
CA GLY A 256 9.89 -6.44 -2.51
C GLY A 256 9.24 -5.32 -1.71
N VAL A 257 9.99 -4.26 -1.40
CA VAL A 257 9.49 -3.07 -0.68
C VAL A 257 9.62 -1.88 -1.61
N PHE A 258 8.48 -1.29 -1.98
CA PHE A 258 8.41 -0.13 -2.88
C PHE A 258 7.90 1.04 -2.07
N VAL A 259 8.61 2.16 -2.09
CA VAL A 259 8.15 3.39 -1.44
C VAL A 259 8.38 4.57 -2.36
N SER A 260 7.34 5.37 -2.57
CA SER A 260 7.34 6.60 -3.34
C SER A 260 7.02 7.77 -2.42
N ILE A 261 7.93 8.74 -2.36
CA ILE A 261 7.71 10.00 -1.65
C ILE A 261 7.40 11.07 -2.68
N VAL A 262 6.24 11.72 -2.55
CA VAL A 262 5.77 12.75 -3.48
C VAL A 262 5.63 14.07 -2.72
N SER A 263 6.32 15.11 -3.16
CA SER A 263 6.35 16.43 -2.53
C SER A 263 6.67 17.53 -3.54
N THR A 264 6.29 18.77 -3.24
CA THR A 264 6.76 19.94 -3.98
C THR A 264 8.27 20.17 -3.81
N LYS A 265 8.82 19.80 -2.65
CA LYS A 265 10.27 19.85 -2.36
C LYS A 265 10.70 18.56 -1.67
N ILE A 266 11.62 17.84 -2.31
CA ILE A 266 12.23 16.63 -1.74
C ILE A 266 13.61 16.99 -1.18
N PRO A 267 13.88 16.68 0.10
CA PRO A 267 15.13 17.02 0.77
C PRO A 267 16.24 16.01 0.43
N TYR A 268 16.79 16.10 -0.78
CA TYR A 268 17.94 15.31 -1.18
C TYR A 268 19.20 15.78 -0.45
N LYS A 269 20.04 14.83 -0.01
CA LYS A 269 21.30 15.16 0.67
C LYS A 269 22.47 15.41 -0.28
N GLY A 270 22.47 14.76 -1.45
CA GLY A 270 23.49 14.91 -2.49
C GLY A 270 22.99 15.69 -3.70
N ALA A 271 23.91 16.38 -4.39
CA ALA A 271 23.59 17.14 -5.62
C ALA A 271 23.03 16.26 -6.75
N GLY A 272 23.40 14.96 -6.76
CA GLY A 272 22.88 13.97 -7.71
C GLY A 272 21.42 13.54 -7.46
N LYS A 273 20.81 13.94 -6.33
CA LYS A 273 19.43 13.59 -5.97
C LYS A 273 19.14 12.08 -5.90
N GLU A 274 20.11 11.31 -5.40
CA GLU A 274 20.05 9.83 -5.38
C GLU A 274 19.49 9.22 -4.09
N TYR A 275 19.41 9.98 -3.00
CA TYR A 275 18.83 9.51 -1.74
C TYR A 275 18.29 10.64 -0.87
N ILE A 276 17.37 10.26 0.00
CA ILE A 276 16.78 11.12 1.04
C ILE A 276 17.36 10.68 2.38
N ALA A 277 17.92 11.61 3.14
CA ALA A 277 18.55 11.29 4.42
C ALA A 277 17.53 10.91 5.50
N ASP A 278 18.04 10.23 6.53
CA ASP A 278 17.26 9.67 7.64
C ASP A 278 17.25 10.59 8.88
N ASP A 279 17.46 11.89 8.66
CA ASP A 279 17.50 12.92 9.70
C ASP A 279 16.11 13.50 10.03
N MET A 280 15.13 13.34 9.14
CA MET A 280 13.79 13.90 9.27
C MET A 280 12.80 12.88 9.86
N GLN A 281 12.44 13.06 11.13
CA GLN A 281 11.60 12.10 11.86
C GLN A 281 10.18 11.97 11.29
N GLU A 282 9.62 13.07 10.79
CA GLU A 282 8.29 13.12 10.19
C GLU A 282 8.23 12.20 8.95
N MET A 283 9.24 12.28 8.07
CA MET A 283 9.35 11.40 6.90
C MET A 283 9.57 9.95 7.31
N VAL A 284 10.45 9.71 8.29
CA VAL A 284 10.70 8.36 8.84
C VAL A 284 9.41 7.72 9.33
N GLN A 285 8.62 8.45 10.11
CA GLN A 285 7.38 7.96 10.68
C GLN A 285 6.35 7.68 9.59
N ALA A 286 6.17 8.58 8.62
CA ALA A 286 5.26 8.39 7.50
C ALA A 286 5.63 7.16 6.64
N VAL A 287 6.91 6.98 6.33
CA VAL A 287 7.41 5.81 5.60
C VAL A 287 7.19 4.53 6.40
N LYS A 288 7.50 4.54 7.70
CA LYS A 288 7.30 3.39 8.59
C LYS A 288 5.82 2.99 8.64
N GLN A 289 4.92 3.95 8.87
CA GLN A 289 3.48 3.71 8.92
C GLN A 289 2.97 3.13 7.60
N SER A 290 3.38 3.70 6.47
CA SER A 290 2.95 3.23 5.14
C SER A 290 3.38 1.79 4.84
N ILE A 291 4.61 1.42 5.20
CA ILE A 291 5.09 0.03 5.07
C ILE A 291 4.31 -0.89 6.03
N GLN A 292 4.07 -0.47 7.28
CA GLN A 292 3.34 -1.27 8.26
C GLN A 292 1.90 -1.56 7.79
N GLN A 293 1.21 -0.61 7.18
CA GLN A 293 -0.13 -0.83 6.62
C GLN A 293 -0.12 -1.90 5.52
N CYS A 294 0.86 -1.86 4.62
CA CYS A 294 1.03 -2.92 3.62
C CYS A 294 1.28 -4.29 4.27
N CYS A 295 2.13 -4.36 5.29
CA CYS A 295 2.42 -5.59 6.02
C CYS A 295 1.20 -6.15 6.75
N LEU A 296 0.33 -5.30 7.31
CA LEU A 296 -0.93 -5.72 7.94
C LEU A 296 -1.87 -6.36 6.92
N GLN A 297 -2.04 -5.73 5.74
CA GLN A 297 -2.84 -6.31 4.66
C GLN A 297 -2.27 -7.65 4.16
N LEU A 298 -0.95 -7.76 4.03
CA LEU A 298 -0.30 -9.01 3.62
C LEU A 298 -0.44 -10.11 4.67
N LYS A 299 -0.32 -9.80 5.96
CA LYS A 299 -0.45 -10.77 7.04
C LYS A 299 -1.76 -11.54 6.93
N VAL A 300 -2.88 -10.86 6.64
CA VAL A 300 -4.18 -11.49 6.44
C VAL A 300 -4.14 -12.49 5.27
N LYS A 301 -3.54 -12.10 4.14
CA LYS A 301 -3.42 -12.95 2.94
C LYS A 301 -2.51 -14.16 3.19
N ILE A 302 -1.37 -13.96 3.86
CA ILE A 302 -0.42 -15.04 4.18
C ILE A 302 -1.07 -16.07 5.10
N VAL A 303 -1.73 -15.62 6.17
CA VAL A 303 -2.41 -16.52 7.11
C VAL A 303 -3.51 -17.30 6.40
N LYS A 304 -4.28 -16.65 5.51
CA LYS A 304 -5.30 -17.32 4.69
C LYS A 304 -4.70 -18.38 3.77
N GLN A 305 -3.59 -18.07 3.09
CA GLN A 305 -2.91 -19.02 2.21
C GLN A 305 -2.29 -20.19 2.99
N GLN A 306 -1.73 -19.93 4.17
CA GLN A 306 -1.18 -20.96 5.05
C GLN A 306 -2.27 -21.89 5.57
N ALA A 307 -3.39 -21.36 6.05
CA ALA A 307 -4.53 -22.17 6.51
C ALA A 307 -5.09 -23.06 5.39
N ALA A 308 -5.24 -22.52 4.16
CA ALA A 308 -5.67 -23.31 3.01
C ALA A 308 -4.68 -24.42 2.65
N ARG A 309 -3.38 -24.15 2.75
CA ARG A 309 -2.32 -25.15 2.51
C ARG A 309 -2.34 -26.24 3.59
N ASP A 310 -2.50 -25.87 4.85
CA ASP A 310 -2.53 -26.82 5.97
C ASP A 310 -3.77 -27.72 5.89
N GLN A 311 -4.94 -27.15 5.53
CA GLN A 311 -6.16 -27.93 5.28
C GLN A 311 -5.96 -28.92 4.10
N HIS A 312 -5.38 -28.46 3.00
CA HIS A 312 -5.10 -29.32 1.86
C HIS A 312 -4.12 -30.45 2.20
N GLN A 313 -3.06 -30.15 2.95
CA GLN A 313 -2.08 -31.14 3.38
C GLN A 313 -2.68 -32.13 4.38
N ARG A 314 -3.53 -31.67 5.31
CA ARG A 314 -4.28 -32.53 6.24
C ARG A 314 -5.15 -33.50 5.46
N ARG A 315 -5.96 -33.01 4.52
CA ARG A 315 -6.81 -33.84 3.66
C ARG A 315 -5.98 -34.89 2.92
N LYS A 316 -4.90 -34.47 2.26
CA LYS A 316 -3.99 -35.36 1.53
C LYS A 316 -3.40 -36.45 2.42
N ASN A 317 -2.97 -36.08 3.64
CA ASN A 317 -2.44 -37.03 4.61
C ASN A 317 -3.52 -38.01 5.09
N LEU A 318 -4.72 -37.52 5.46
CA LEU A 318 -5.82 -38.39 5.88
C LEU A 318 -6.16 -39.40 4.79
N VAL A 319 -6.40 -38.96 3.56
CA VAL A 319 -6.71 -39.84 2.42
C VAL A 319 -5.62 -40.90 2.20
N LYS A 320 -4.35 -40.56 2.38
CA LYS A 320 -3.24 -41.51 2.28
C LYS A 320 -3.29 -42.62 3.35
N TYR A 321 -3.75 -42.32 4.55
CA TYR A 321 -3.78 -43.27 5.68
C TYR A 321 -5.10 -44.03 5.84
N ILE A 322 -6.17 -43.60 5.16
CA ILE A 322 -7.49 -44.27 5.21
C ILE A 322 -7.40 -45.79 4.96
N PRO A 323 -6.70 -46.29 3.92
CA PRO A 323 -6.65 -47.74 3.66
C PRO A 323 -6.01 -48.52 4.81
N ASN A 324 -4.91 -48.01 5.37
CA ASN A 324 -4.22 -48.67 6.47
C ASN A 324 -5.08 -48.69 7.75
N ALA A 325 -5.76 -47.59 8.05
CA ALA A 325 -6.64 -47.48 9.20
C ALA A 325 -7.88 -48.38 9.04
N ALA A 326 -8.52 -48.34 7.87
CA ALA A 326 -9.68 -49.17 7.55
C ALA A 326 -9.33 -50.66 7.66
N ARG A 327 -8.19 -51.08 7.11
CA ARG A 327 -7.70 -52.45 7.22
C ARG A 327 -7.48 -52.89 8.66
N ALA A 328 -6.76 -52.08 9.45
CA ALA A 328 -6.47 -52.42 10.84
C ALA A 328 -7.75 -52.53 11.69
N VAL A 329 -8.69 -51.60 11.51
CA VAL A 329 -9.99 -51.65 12.19
C VAL A 329 -10.80 -52.87 11.73
N PHE A 330 -10.82 -53.14 10.42
CA PHE A 330 -11.51 -54.30 9.87
C PHE A 330 -10.95 -55.63 10.41
N THR A 331 -9.62 -55.79 10.48
CA THR A 331 -8.99 -56.99 11.05
C THR A 331 -9.41 -57.23 12.51
N VAL A 332 -9.51 -56.16 13.31
CA VAL A 332 -9.98 -56.28 14.70
C VAL A 332 -11.46 -56.68 14.73
N LEU A 333 -12.31 -56.04 13.93
CA LEU A 333 -13.73 -56.35 13.83
C LEU A 333 -13.99 -57.79 13.36
N GLU A 334 -13.20 -58.28 12.40
CA GLU A 334 -13.22 -59.66 11.92
C GLU A 334 -12.87 -60.64 13.05
N SER A 335 -11.77 -60.40 13.78
CA SER A 335 -11.39 -61.24 14.93
C SER A 335 -12.45 -61.25 16.04
N MET A 336 -13.09 -60.10 16.31
CA MET A 336 -14.16 -59.97 17.30
C MET A 336 -15.45 -60.67 16.84
N ALA A 337 -15.73 -60.68 15.54
CA ALA A 337 -16.86 -61.41 14.97
C ALA A 337 -16.65 -62.93 15.08
N GLU A 338 -15.46 -63.43 14.77
CA GLU A 338 -15.13 -64.86 14.87
C GLU A 338 -15.08 -65.38 16.31
N SER A 339 -14.70 -64.52 17.26
CA SER A 339 -14.67 -64.83 18.69
C SER A 339 -16.06 -65.16 19.24
N ARG A 340 -16.24 -66.34 19.87
CA ARG A 340 -17.43 -66.61 20.69
C ARG A 340 -17.41 -65.71 21.92
N ALA A 341 -18.53 -65.07 22.25
CA ALA A 341 -18.65 -64.23 23.43
C ALA A 341 -18.48 -65.07 24.71
N VAL A 342 -17.27 -65.12 25.26
CA VAL A 342 -16.97 -65.78 26.53
C VAL A 342 -16.72 -64.68 27.58
N GLY A 343 -17.75 -64.34 28.33
CA GLY A 343 -17.67 -63.38 29.44
C GLY A 343 -19.05 -62.96 29.96
N PRO A 344 -19.18 -62.49 31.22
CA PRO A 344 -20.45 -62.01 31.75
C PRO A 344 -20.92 -60.81 30.91
N LYS A 345 -22.21 -60.79 30.55
CA LYS A 345 -22.84 -59.74 29.75
C LYS A 345 -22.63 -58.38 30.43
N ARG A 346 -21.59 -57.63 30.04
CA ARG A 346 -21.50 -56.21 30.38
C ARG A 346 -22.74 -55.53 29.81
N LYS A 347 -23.36 -54.67 30.61
CA LYS A 347 -24.55 -53.89 30.24
C LYS A 347 -24.19 -53.04 29.02
N ARG A 348 -24.64 -53.44 27.83
CA ARG A 348 -24.48 -52.67 26.59
C ARG A 348 -25.25 -51.35 26.75
N MET A 349 -24.63 -50.23 26.40
CA MET A 349 -25.34 -48.94 26.30
C MET A 349 -26.40 -49.05 25.19
N GLN A 350 -27.55 -48.41 25.37
CA GLN A 350 -28.76 -48.66 24.56
C GLN A 350 -28.68 -48.16 23.11
N ASP A 351 -27.65 -47.40 22.73
CA ASP A 351 -27.56 -46.70 21.44
C ASP A 351 -26.37 -47.16 20.55
N ASP A 352 -25.77 -48.31 20.82
CA ASP A 352 -24.70 -48.84 19.97
C ASP A 352 -25.30 -49.67 18.81
N ASP A 353 -25.29 -49.11 17.59
CA ASP A 353 -25.56 -49.86 16.36
C ASP A 353 -24.66 -51.10 16.30
N ASP A 354 -25.23 -52.31 16.20
CA ASP A 354 -24.47 -53.57 16.23
C ASP A 354 -23.70 -53.78 14.92
N ILE A 355 -22.49 -53.20 14.85
CA ILE A 355 -21.59 -53.29 13.70
C ILE A 355 -21.05 -54.72 13.49
N LEU A 356 -21.12 -55.60 14.51
CA LEU A 356 -20.58 -56.97 14.42
C LEU A 356 -21.50 -57.91 13.62
N ALA A 357 -22.81 -57.68 13.63
CA ALA A 357 -23.76 -58.50 12.87
C ALA A 357 -23.61 -58.33 11.33
N PRO A 358 -23.50 -57.10 10.77
CA PRO A 358 -23.18 -56.88 9.36
C PRO A 358 -21.81 -57.40 8.92
N VAL A 359 -20.80 -57.35 9.79
CA VAL A 359 -19.46 -57.92 9.53
C VAL A 359 -19.55 -59.45 9.39
N LYS A 360 -20.30 -60.14 10.26
CA LYS A 360 -20.55 -61.59 10.15
C LYS A 360 -21.31 -61.98 8.88
N GLN A 361 -22.18 -61.10 8.40
CA GLN A 361 -22.97 -61.30 7.19
C GLN A 361 -22.24 -60.87 5.90
N MET A 362 -20.95 -60.49 5.98
CA MET A 362 -20.15 -59.97 4.87
C MET A 362 -20.74 -58.72 4.18
N GLN A 363 -21.62 -57.97 4.87
CA GLN A 363 -22.25 -56.78 4.32
C GLN A 363 -21.39 -55.51 4.46
N THR A 364 -20.51 -55.49 5.46
CA THR A 364 -19.49 -54.46 5.64
C THR A 364 -18.13 -55.05 5.30
N SER A 365 -17.52 -54.56 4.22
CA SER A 365 -16.17 -54.92 3.78
C SER A 365 -15.15 -53.83 4.13
N GLU A 366 -13.85 -54.15 4.02
CA GLU A 366 -12.76 -53.17 4.09
C GLU A 366 -13.01 -51.99 3.14
N ASP A 367 -13.43 -52.27 1.90
CA ASP A 367 -13.75 -51.23 0.89
C ASP A 367 -14.91 -50.33 1.33
N THR A 368 -15.90 -50.89 2.04
CA THR A 368 -17.03 -50.13 2.57
C THR A 368 -16.56 -49.15 3.66
N LEU A 369 -15.64 -49.58 4.54
CA LEU A 369 -15.03 -48.72 5.55
C LEU A 369 -14.16 -47.63 4.92
N ILE A 370 -13.38 -47.97 3.89
CA ILE A 370 -12.58 -47.01 3.12
C ILE A 370 -13.49 -45.94 2.50
N ALA A 371 -14.58 -46.35 1.84
CA ALA A 371 -15.52 -45.44 1.21
C ALA A 371 -16.17 -44.49 2.23
N ARG A 372 -16.67 -45.02 3.36
CA ARG A 372 -17.30 -44.24 4.42
C ARG A 372 -16.34 -43.28 5.11
N LEU A 373 -15.11 -43.70 5.39
CA LEU A 373 -14.09 -42.82 5.96
C LEU A 373 -13.69 -41.70 4.99
N THR A 374 -13.63 -42.01 3.69
CA THR A 374 -13.34 -41.02 2.65
C THR A 374 -14.45 -39.97 2.54
N GLU A 375 -15.71 -40.41 2.55
CA GLU A 375 -16.88 -39.52 2.58
C GLU A 375 -16.91 -38.66 3.85
N HIS A 376 -16.58 -39.24 5.00
CA HIS A 376 -16.54 -38.53 6.28
C HIS A 376 -15.48 -37.43 6.29
N VAL A 377 -14.26 -37.70 5.78
CA VAL A 377 -13.22 -36.68 5.63
C VAL A 377 -13.67 -35.56 4.68
N ALA A 378 -14.32 -35.90 3.57
CA ALA A 378 -14.85 -34.92 2.64
C ALA A 378 -15.94 -34.02 3.26
N LYS A 379 -16.80 -34.60 4.11
CA LYS A 379 -17.83 -33.86 4.84
C LYS A 379 -17.23 -32.89 5.86
N ILE A 380 -16.28 -33.35 6.68
CA ILE A 380 -15.56 -32.50 7.63
C ILE A 380 -14.87 -31.33 6.93
N ASP A 381 -14.20 -31.59 5.81
CA ASP A 381 -13.54 -30.53 5.05
C ASP A 381 -14.54 -29.49 4.51
N SER A 382 -15.73 -29.94 4.11
CA SER A 382 -16.81 -29.06 3.64
C SER A 382 -17.38 -28.22 4.78
N ASP A 383 -17.63 -28.83 5.94
CA ASP A 383 -18.13 -28.15 7.13
C ASP A 383 -17.12 -27.11 7.66
N MET A 384 -15.84 -27.48 7.74
CA MET A 384 -14.77 -26.54 8.12
C MET A 384 -14.61 -25.39 7.11
N ALA A 385 -14.76 -25.67 5.80
CA ALA A 385 -14.71 -24.63 4.79
C ALA A 385 -15.88 -23.64 4.94
N LEU A 386 -17.07 -24.15 5.29
CA LEU A 386 -18.25 -23.34 5.54
C LEU A 386 -18.10 -22.50 6.81
N GLU A 387 -17.62 -23.08 7.92
CA GLU A 387 -17.31 -22.35 9.16
C GLU A 387 -16.28 -21.24 8.92
N TYR A 388 -15.22 -21.52 8.15
CA TYR A 388 -14.21 -20.54 7.79
C TYR A 388 -14.79 -19.40 6.95
N GLN A 389 -15.66 -19.71 5.99
CA GLN A 389 -16.38 -18.71 5.20
C GLN A 389 -17.32 -17.87 6.06
N VAL A 390 -18.01 -18.45 7.04
CA VAL A 390 -18.90 -17.73 7.96
C VAL A 390 -18.09 -16.79 8.86
N GLN A 391 -16.95 -17.23 9.40
CA GLN A 391 -16.07 -16.36 10.19
C GLN A 391 -15.50 -15.21 9.36
N GLN A 392 -15.17 -15.45 8.09
CA GLN A 392 -14.74 -14.38 7.17
C GLN A 392 -15.89 -13.46 6.76
N GLY A 393 -17.07 -14.00 6.49
CA GLY A 393 -18.28 -13.22 6.16
C GLY A 393 -18.79 -12.38 7.32
N MET A 394 -18.51 -12.77 8.57
CA MET A 394 -18.73 -11.93 9.75
C MET A 394 -17.68 -10.81 9.89
N ALA A 395 -16.45 -11.01 9.39
CA ALA A 395 -15.39 -10.00 9.37
C ALA A 395 -15.48 -9.02 8.17
N GLU A 396 -15.97 -9.51 7.02
CA GLU A 396 -16.26 -8.75 5.79
C GLU A 396 -17.74 -8.33 5.70
N GLY A 397 -18.55 -8.65 6.71
CA GLY A 397 -19.95 -8.25 6.79
C GLY A 397 -20.03 -6.76 6.53
N ILE A 398 -20.78 -6.40 5.48
CA ILE A 398 -20.96 -5.06 4.96
C ILE A 398 -21.03 -4.10 6.16
N ARG A 399 -19.95 -3.35 6.38
CA ARG A 399 -19.97 -2.24 7.34
C ARG A 399 -20.89 -1.20 6.73
N GLN A 400 -22.20 -1.35 6.95
CA GLN A 400 -23.14 -0.28 6.70
C GLN A 400 -22.77 0.84 7.67
N ASP A 401 -22.46 2.01 7.12
CA ASP A 401 -22.24 3.20 7.92
C ASP A 401 -23.54 3.49 8.69
N VAL A 402 -23.51 3.23 10.00
CA VAL A 402 -24.60 3.60 10.90
C VAL A 402 -24.33 5.04 11.31
N TYR A 403 -25.03 5.97 10.68
CA TYR A 403 -24.96 7.38 11.05
C TYR A 403 -25.80 7.59 12.31
N LEU A 404 -25.14 8.03 13.40
CA LEU A 404 -25.84 8.55 14.56
C LEU A 404 -26.45 9.90 14.19
N VAL A 405 -27.75 10.03 14.37
CA VAL A 405 -28.47 11.27 14.10
C VAL A 405 -28.15 12.29 15.21
N PRO A 406 -27.85 13.55 14.87
CA PRO A 406 -27.66 14.60 15.87
C PRO A 406 -28.94 14.84 16.69
N LEU A 407 -28.77 15.14 17.98
CA LEU A 407 -29.85 15.27 18.97
C LEU A 407 -30.96 16.28 18.60
N SER A 408 -30.70 17.16 17.63
CA SER A 408 -31.58 18.24 17.17
C SER A 408 -32.50 17.86 16.02
N ALA A 409 -32.42 16.65 15.45
CA ALA A 409 -33.22 16.26 14.30
C ALA A 409 -34.61 15.74 14.70
N GLN A 410 -35.65 16.23 14.03
CA GLN A 410 -37.05 15.81 14.24
C GLN A 410 -37.37 14.57 13.41
N HIS A 411 -37.73 13.46 14.06
CA HIS A 411 -38.10 12.20 13.41
C HIS A 411 -39.23 11.51 14.17
N GLU A 412 -40.02 10.70 13.47
CA GLU A 412 -40.99 9.81 14.10
C GLU A 412 -40.35 8.44 14.40
N PHE A 413 -40.62 7.92 15.59
CA PHE A 413 -40.15 6.60 16.00
C PHE A 413 -41.02 5.51 15.36
N GLY A 414 -40.40 4.71 14.50
CA GLY A 414 -40.98 3.52 13.91
C GLY A 414 -40.82 2.26 14.79
N ARG A 415 -40.84 1.10 14.13
CA ARG A 415 -40.95 -0.22 14.77
C ARG A 415 -39.75 -0.54 15.68
N GLU A 416 -40.05 -1.13 16.84
CA GLU A 416 -39.04 -1.64 17.78
C GLU A 416 -38.57 -3.04 17.37
N LEU A 417 -37.25 -3.23 17.40
CA LEU A 417 -36.55 -4.49 17.24
C LEU A 417 -35.91 -4.84 18.58
N HIS A 418 -36.26 -5.99 19.15
CA HIS A 418 -35.75 -6.43 20.44
C HIS A 418 -34.57 -7.38 20.23
N ALA A 419 -33.40 -6.97 20.72
CA ALA A 419 -32.24 -7.85 20.90
C ALA A 419 -32.14 -8.27 22.37
N SER A 420 -31.35 -9.31 22.65
CA SER A 420 -31.14 -9.81 24.02
C SER A 420 -30.46 -8.81 24.95
N THR A 421 -29.84 -7.75 24.40
CA THR A 421 -29.08 -6.75 25.16
C THR A 421 -29.64 -5.34 25.05
N CYS A 422 -30.53 -5.05 24.10
CA CYS A 422 -31.12 -3.73 23.91
C CYS A 422 -32.36 -3.77 23.01
N VAL A 423 -33.14 -2.69 23.04
CA VAL A 423 -34.25 -2.45 22.10
C VAL A 423 -33.81 -1.36 21.12
N ILE A 424 -33.86 -1.66 19.83
CA ILE A 424 -33.52 -0.75 18.75
C ILE A 424 -34.82 -0.25 18.13
N LYS A 425 -35.05 1.06 18.16
CA LYS A 425 -36.25 1.66 17.58
C LYS A 425 -35.88 2.28 16.23
N LEU A 426 -36.42 1.73 15.14
CA LEU A 426 -36.15 2.24 13.80
C LEU A 426 -36.78 3.61 13.62
N LEU A 427 -36.06 4.58 13.06
CA LEU A 427 -36.64 5.89 12.72
C LEU A 427 -37.32 5.80 11.36
N THR A 428 -38.53 6.33 11.24
CA THR A 428 -39.19 6.58 9.96
C THR A 428 -38.92 8.02 9.56
N ALA A 429 -38.47 8.23 8.31
CA ALA A 429 -38.30 9.57 7.78
C ALA A 429 -39.66 10.28 7.74
N LEU A 430 -39.69 11.55 8.13
CA LEU A 430 -40.79 12.47 7.85
C LEU A 430 -40.77 12.88 6.38
#